data_AF-A0A4C1VTU4-F1
#
_entry.id   AF-A0A4C1VTU4-F1
#
_cell.length_a   1.000
_cell.length_b   1.000
_cell.length_c   1.000
_cell.angle_alpha   90.00
_cell.angle_beta   90.00
_cell.angle_gamma   90.00
#
_symmetry.space_group_name_H-M   'P 1'
#
loop_
_entity.id
_entity.type
_entity.pdbx_description
1 polymer ?
#
loop_
_entity_poly.entity_id
_entity_poly.type
_entity_poly.pdbx_seq_one_letter_code
_entity_poly.pdbx_strand_id
1 'polypeptide(L)'
;MIETDKHMTYHEIRTSLSMSQIQSILHKYFGMKNQCSRWIPHNFIEVQKRNRDIWCNAMLTRFNEGASNVMWNVKKGEETCSNFYDPKTKQKSTIWIYRGEPKAESGARAKCL
;
A
#
# COMPACT_ATOMS: atom_id res chain seq x y z
N MET A 1 -8.23 -2.84 -21.79
CA MET A 1 -6.80 -3.19 -21.53
C MET A 1 -6.37 -2.71 -20.15
N ILE A 2 -6.20 -1.41 -19.89
CA ILE A 2 -5.77 -0.91 -18.56
C ILE A 2 -6.90 -0.94 -17.51
N GLU A 3 -8.15 -0.86 -17.95
CA GLU A 3 -9.32 -1.11 -17.08
C GLU A 3 -9.37 -2.56 -16.55
N THR A 4 -8.77 -3.51 -17.29
CA THR A 4 -8.74 -4.93 -16.93
C THR A 4 -7.55 -5.25 -16.03
N ASP A 5 -6.39 -4.62 -16.27
CA ASP A 5 -5.20 -4.76 -15.44
C ASP A 5 -4.52 -3.41 -15.19
N LYS A 6 -4.51 -2.98 -13.92
CA LYS A 6 -3.90 -1.73 -13.45
C LYS A 6 -2.36 -1.81 -13.32
N HIS A 7 -1.76 -3.01 -13.45
CA HIS A 7 -0.31 -3.23 -13.37
C HIS A 7 0.42 -3.14 -14.71
N MET A 8 -0.30 -2.82 -15.78
CA MET A 8 0.26 -2.79 -17.13
C MET A 8 1.45 -1.84 -17.26
N THR A 9 2.55 -2.36 -17.76
CA THR A 9 3.80 -1.62 -17.94
C THR A 9 3.86 -0.91 -19.29
N TYR A 10 4.67 0.15 -19.39
CA TYR A 10 4.89 0.89 -20.64
C TYR A 10 5.34 -0.02 -21.80
N HIS A 11 6.11 -1.07 -21.53
CA HIS A 11 6.58 -2.00 -22.55
C HIS A 11 5.43 -2.80 -23.18
N GLU A 12 4.44 -3.20 -22.39
CA GLU A 12 3.27 -3.95 -22.87
C GLU A 12 2.40 -3.06 -23.76
N ILE A 13 2.20 -1.79 -23.37
CA ILE A 13 1.40 -0.82 -24.14
C ILE A 13 2.13 -0.37 -25.41
N ARG A 14 3.46 -0.24 -25.37
CA ARG A 14 4.31 0.24 -26.48
C ARG A 14 4.22 -0.62 -27.74
N THR A 15 3.79 -1.88 -27.62
CA THR A 15 3.52 -2.75 -28.77
C THR A 15 2.48 -2.17 -29.73
N SER A 16 1.63 -1.26 -29.26
CA SER A 16 0.53 -0.68 -30.04
C SER A 16 0.65 0.82 -30.31
N LEU A 17 1.46 1.56 -29.53
CA LEU A 17 1.49 3.03 -29.53
C LEU A 17 2.88 3.60 -29.26
N SER A 18 3.13 4.83 -29.72
CA SER A 18 4.35 5.58 -29.38
C SER A 18 4.31 6.15 -27.95
N MET A 19 5.48 6.39 -27.34
CA MET A 19 5.58 6.84 -25.94
C MET A 19 4.84 8.16 -25.67
N SER A 20 4.88 9.12 -26.60
CA SER A 20 4.20 10.40 -26.47
C SER A 20 2.67 10.26 -26.52
N GLN A 21 2.17 9.33 -27.35
CA GLN A 21 0.75 9.01 -27.42
C GLN A 21 0.28 8.35 -26.12
N ILE A 22 1.04 7.39 -25.59
CA ILE A 22 0.71 6.71 -24.32
C ILE A 22 0.61 7.74 -23.19
N GLN A 23 1.61 8.61 -23.04
CA GLN A 23 1.61 9.61 -21.98
C GLN A 23 0.43 10.59 -22.12
N SER A 24 0.14 11.04 -23.34
CA SER A 24 -0.99 11.94 -23.60
C SER A 24 -2.33 11.27 -23.29
N ILE A 25 -2.52 10.02 -23.71
CA ILE A 25 -3.76 9.26 -23.48
C ILE A 25 -3.95 9.03 -21.96
N LEU A 26 -2.94 8.53 -21.26
CA LEU A 26 -3.05 8.21 -19.84
C LEU A 26 -3.26 9.44 -18.97
N HIS A 27 -2.46 10.49 -19.17
CA HIS A 27 -2.52 11.66 -18.30
C HIS A 27 -3.60 12.67 -18.69
N LYS A 28 -3.84 12.90 -19.99
CA LYS A 28 -4.76 13.94 -20.49
C LYS A 28 -6.17 13.42 -20.69
N TYR A 29 -6.33 12.24 -21.31
CA TYR A 29 -7.65 11.70 -21.62
C TYR A 29 -8.23 10.87 -20.47
N PHE A 30 -7.44 9.98 -19.88
CA PHE A 30 -7.90 9.16 -18.74
C PHE A 30 -7.67 9.81 -17.37
N GLY A 31 -6.84 10.86 -17.28
CA GLY A 31 -6.54 11.52 -16.01
C GLY A 31 -5.83 10.62 -14.99
N MET A 32 -5.17 9.55 -15.46
CA MET A 32 -4.48 8.58 -14.64
C MET A 32 -3.09 9.09 -14.24
N LYS A 33 -2.62 8.62 -13.10
CA LYS A 33 -1.25 8.80 -12.65
C LYS A 33 -0.65 7.46 -12.27
N ASN A 34 0.66 7.37 -12.43
CA ASN A 34 1.38 6.20 -11.99
C ASN A 34 1.82 6.38 -10.54
N GLN A 35 1.53 5.40 -9.69
CA GLN A 35 1.87 5.47 -8.28
C GLN A 35 2.31 4.09 -7.78
N CYS A 36 3.38 4.04 -7.00
CA CYS A 36 3.80 2.79 -6.37
C CYS A 36 2.78 2.37 -5.31
N SER A 37 2.29 1.13 -5.36
CA SER A 37 1.41 0.55 -4.34
C SER A 37 2.02 0.65 -2.95
N ARG A 38 1.17 0.79 -1.95
CA ARG A 38 1.57 0.75 -0.55
C ARG A 38 1.96 -0.69 -0.20
N TRP A 39 3.14 -0.87 0.39
CA TRP A 39 3.57 -2.17 0.85
C TRP A 39 2.82 -2.55 2.14
N ILE A 40 2.24 -3.75 2.15
CA ILE A 40 1.60 -4.32 3.33
C ILE A 40 2.37 -5.58 3.75
N PRO A 41 2.84 -5.66 5.00
CA PRO A 41 3.64 -6.79 5.48
C PRO A 41 2.90 -8.13 5.44
N HIS A 42 1.60 -8.11 5.72
CA HIS A 42 0.78 -9.30 5.80
C HIS A 42 -0.65 -9.03 5.38
N ASN A 43 -1.17 -9.86 4.49
CA ASN A 43 -2.57 -9.82 4.10
C ASN A 43 -3.39 -10.51 5.19
N PHE A 44 -4.14 -9.74 5.97
CA PHE A 44 -4.99 -10.30 7.02
C PHE A 44 -6.18 -11.06 6.45
N ILE A 45 -6.47 -12.22 7.05
CA ILE A 45 -7.76 -12.89 6.84
C ILE A 45 -8.88 -12.18 7.62
N GLU A 46 -10.13 -12.37 7.23
CA GLU A 46 -11.29 -11.68 7.82
C GLU A 46 -11.36 -11.81 9.35
N VAL A 47 -11.01 -12.99 9.90
CA VAL A 47 -10.95 -13.20 11.36
C VAL A 47 -9.87 -12.33 12.02
N GLN A 48 -8.69 -12.20 11.40
CA GLN A 48 -7.62 -11.35 11.94
C GLN A 48 -8.00 -9.87 11.89
N LYS A 49 -8.71 -9.42 10.83
CA LYS A 49 -9.24 -8.06 10.74
C LYS A 49 -10.23 -7.79 11.87
N ARG A 50 -11.22 -8.68 12.04
CA ARG A 50 -12.22 -8.57 13.12
C ARG A 50 -11.56 -8.54 14.50
N ASN A 51 -10.60 -9.42 14.76
CA ASN A 51 -9.90 -9.45 16.04
C ASN A 51 -9.13 -8.14 16.29
N ARG A 52 -8.53 -7.56 15.25
CA ARG A 52 -7.86 -6.27 15.33
C ARG A 52 -8.85 -5.15 15.63
N ASP A 53 -10.00 -5.12 14.97
CA ASP A 53 -11.05 -4.12 15.20
C ASP A 53 -11.61 -4.19 16.63
N ILE A 54 -11.89 -5.40 17.12
CA ILE A 54 -12.34 -5.63 18.50
C ILE A 54 -11.31 -5.11 19.50
N TRP A 55 -10.03 -5.45 19.29
CA TRP A 55 -8.95 -5.03 20.18
C TRP A 55 -8.75 -3.51 20.16
N CYS A 56 -8.78 -2.89 18.99
CA CYS A 56 -8.67 -1.44 18.84
C CYS A 56 -9.81 -0.72 19.58
N ASN A 57 -11.06 -1.16 19.40
CA ASN A 57 -12.21 -0.57 20.09
C ASN A 57 -12.11 -0.75 21.61
N ALA A 58 -11.72 -1.93 22.09
CA ALA A 58 -11.53 -2.18 23.51
C ALA A 58 -10.44 -1.26 24.12
N MET A 59 -9.34 -1.05 23.40
CA MET A 59 -8.29 -0.12 23.82
C MET A 59 -8.74 1.34 23.80
N LEU A 60 -9.51 1.77 22.80
CA LEU A 60 -10.07 3.11 22.75
C LEU A 60 -10.98 3.39 23.96
N THR A 61 -11.89 2.46 24.28
CA THR A 61 -12.73 2.56 25.48
C THR A 61 -11.87 2.60 26.75
N ARG A 62 -10.88 1.72 26.86
CA ARG A 62 -9.99 1.64 28.03
C ARG A 62 -9.22 2.94 28.30
N PHE A 63 -8.82 3.65 27.24
CA PHE A 63 -8.08 4.91 27.37
C PHE A 63 -8.96 6.16 27.24
N ASN A 64 -10.27 6.01 27.43
CA ASN A 64 -11.25 7.09 27.35
C ASN A 64 -11.08 7.91 26.06
N GLU A 65 -10.99 7.22 24.93
CA GLU A 65 -10.81 7.81 23.60
C GLU A 65 -9.56 8.70 23.46
N GLY A 66 -8.55 8.47 24.32
CA GLY A 66 -7.32 9.26 24.36
C GLY A 66 -7.30 10.38 25.41
N ALA A 67 -8.40 10.60 26.14
CA ALA A 67 -8.44 11.58 27.23
C ALA A 67 -7.77 11.09 28.52
N SER A 68 -7.44 9.79 28.61
CA SER A 68 -6.75 9.23 29.77
C SER A 68 -5.24 9.46 29.72
N ASN A 69 -4.71 10.17 30.73
CA ASN A 69 -3.27 10.34 30.93
C ASN A 69 -2.52 9.04 31.25
N VAL A 70 -3.22 7.91 31.44
CA VAL A 70 -2.60 6.60 31.71
C VAL A 70 -1.75 6.11 30.54
N MET A 71 -1.99 6.62 29.32
CA MET A 71 -1.15 6.35 28.15
C MET A 71 0.32 6.74 28.35
N TRP A 72 0.61 7.78 29.14
CA TRP A 72 1.99 8.22 29.42
C TRP A 72 2.82 7.18 30.16
N ASN A 73 2.18 6.23 30.84
CA ASN A 73 2.84 5.18 31.58
C ASN A 73 3.14 3.93 30.73
N VAL A 74 2.64 3.87 29.49
CA VAL A 74 2.85 2.72 28.61
C VAL A 74 4.26 2.77 28.03
N LYS A 75 5.11 1.82 28.43
CA LYS A 75 6.43 1.61 27.83
C LYS A 75 6.31 0.58 26.72
N LYS A 76 6.68 0.96 25.50
CA LYS A 76 6.77 0.05 24.35
C LYS A 76 8.22 -0.41 24.18
N GLY A 77 8.44 -1.71 24.05
CA GLY A 77 9.70 -2.28 23.59
C GLY A 77 9.46 -3.01 22.27
N GLU A 78 10.29 -2.77 21.27
CA GLU A 78 10.32 -3.55 20.04
C GLU A 78 11.76 -3.73 19.57
N GLU A 79 12.06 -4.93 19.07
CA GLU A 79 13.37 -5.24 18.49
C GLU A 79 13.29 -4.98 16.98
N THR A 80 14.15 -4.10 16.48
CA THR A 80 14.27 -3.83 15.04
C THR A 80 15.56 -4.44 14.53
N CYS A 81 15.46 -5.46 13.68
CA CYS A 81 16.62 -6.04 13.00
C CYS A 81 17.12 -5.06 11.92
N SER A 82 18.35 -4.56 12.08
CA SER A 82 19.01 -3.75 11.05
C SER A 82 19.69 -4.68 10.04
N ASN A 83 19.07 -4.88 8.88
CA ASN A 83 19.68 -5.61 7.77
C ASN A 83 20.51 -4.66 6.89
N PHE A 84 21.71 -5.10 6.47
CA PHE A 84 22.61 -4.35 5.56
C PHE A 84 22.18 -4.38 4.07
N TYR A 85 21.10 -5.10 3.75
CA TYR A 85 20.66 -5.31 2.37
C TYR A 85 19.27 -4.68 2.14
N ASP A 86 19.18 -3.79 1.15
CA ASP A 86 17.95 -3.15 0.69
C ASP A 86 17.40 -3.89 -0.55
N PRO A 87 16.31 -4.68 -0.46
CA PRO A 87 15.80 -5.41 -1.60
C PRO A 87 14.76 -4.60 -2.41
N LYS A 88 14.99 -4.56 -3.72
CA LYS A 88 14.09 -4.23 -4.85
C LYS A 88 13.60 -2.78 -4.98
N THR A 89 13.79 -2.25 -6.19
CA THR A 89 13.37 -0.91 -6.61
C THR A 89 11.85 -0.73 -6.60
N LYS A 90 11.40 0.42 -6.07
CA LYS A 90 9.99 0.86 -6.03
C LYS A 90 9.28 0.83 -7.39
N GLN A 91 10.03 0.84 -8.49
CA GLN A 91 9.47 0.78 -9.84
C GLN A 91 8.62 -0.46 -10.10
N LYS A 92 8.91 -1.61 -9.48
CA LYS A 92 8.14 -2.85 -9.75
C LYS A 92 6.76 -2.90 -9.08
N SER A 93 6.49 -2.05 -8.09
CA SER A 93 5.17 -1.97 -7.44
C SER A 93 4.30 -0.86 -8.02
N THR A 94 4.61 -0.39 -9.22
CA THR A 94 4.02 0.80 -9.83
C THR A 94 2.73 0.44 -10.56
N ILE A 95 1.65 1.15 -10.26
CA ILE A 95 0.29 0.91 -10.78
C ILE A 95 -0.37 2.19 -11.27
N TRP A 96 -1.24 2.03 -12.27
CA TRP A 96 -2.07 3.12 -12.78
C TRP A 96 -3.30 3.32 -11.91
N ILE A 97 -3.48 4.55 -11.43
CA ILE A 97 -4.60 4.92 -10.55
C ILE A 97 -5.29 6.16 -11.10
N TYR A 98 -6.62 6.18 -11.02
CA TYR A 98 -7.40 7.35 -11.40
C TYR A 98 -7.24 8.49 -10.39
N ARG A 99 -7.51 9.71 -10.84
CA ARG A 99 -7.50 10.90 -9.97
C ARG A 99 -8.61 10.77 -8.91
N GLY A 100 -8.23 10.71 -7.64
CA GLY A 100 -9.15 10.62 -6.50
C GLY A 100 -9.29 9.22 -5.90
N GLU A 101 -8.78 8.18 -6.57
CA GLU A 101 -8.76 6.83 -6.01
C GLU A 101 -7.72 6.70 -4.88
N PRO A 102 -8.02 5.88 -3.84
CA PRO A 102 -7.06 5.57 -2.81
C PRO A 102 -5.88 4.80 -3.39
N LYS A 103 -4.73 4.93 -2.72
CA LYS A 103 -3.50 4.25 -3.12
C LYS A 103 -3.68 2.74 -2.99
N ALA A 104 -3.46 1.99 -4.06
CA ALA A 104 -3.64 0.53 -3.97
C ALA A 104 -2.55 -0.11 -3.12
N GLU A 105 -2.89 -1.29 -2.61
CA GLU A 105 -2.11 -2.03 -1.64
C GLU A 105 -1.50 -3.25 -2.32
N SER A 106 -0.22 -3.49 -2.07
CA SER A 106 0.50 -4.67 -2.54
C SER A 106 1.01 -5.46 -1.35
N GLY A 107 0.50 -6.68 -1.19
CA GLY A 107 1.00 -7.62 -0.19
C GLY A 107 2.16 -8.44 -0.73
N ALA A 108 3.22 -8.59 0.06
CA ALA A 108 4.27 -9.57 -0.21
C ALA A 108 4.54 -10.38 1.06
N ARG A 109 4.67 -11.70 0.92
CA ARG A 109 5.12 -12.56 2.02
C ARG A 109 6.62 -12.34 2.22
N ALA A 110 6.99 -11.40 3.09
CA ALA A 110 8.35 -11.38 3.61
C ALA A 110 8.54 -12.66 4.43
N LYS A 111 9.35 -13.59 3.93
CA LYS A 111 9.92 -14.64 4.78
C LYS A 111 11.08 -13.97 5.52
N CYS A 112 10.96 -13.82 6.83
CA CYS A 112 12.15 -13.72 7.66
C CYS A 112 12.89 -15.05 7.49
N LEU A 113 14.16 -14.99 7.09
CA LEU A 113 15.08 -16.12 7.19
C LEU A 113 15.40 -16.37 8.67
#